data_AF-A0A6J1PJX1-F1
#
_entry.id   AF-A0A6J1PJX1-F1
#
_cell.length_a   1.000
_cell.length_b   1.000
_cell.length_c   1.000
_cell.angle_alpha   90.00
_cell.angle_beta   90.00
_cell.angle_gamma   90.00
#
_symmetry.space_group_name_H-M   'P 1'
#
loop_
_entity.id
_entity.type
_entity.pdbx_description
1 polymer ?
#
loop_
_entity_poly.entity_id
_entity_poly.type
_entity_poly.pdbx_seq_one_letter_code
_entity_poly.pdbx_strand_id
1 'polypeptide(L)'
;NFSIHYWIEKGANPKKLIMGTPLYGRSFSLAASSVHGLNAPTYGGGEAGEATNATGFLSYYEICERTLKKGWTVVQDKDSRIGPYAYKGLQWVSFDDAQQIRLKAELIKKLGLGGGMVWALDLDDFKNRCGCEPNPLLRTMNRVLRNYPKGPLCPITESTGAVTTWTVKPTQAIQTTTAVDRDSSGEFKVICYFTNWAWYRQEGGRFVPEDIDSDLCTHVLYGFSVLDSSSLTMKSNDLWADIDNKFYERVVAFKAKGLKVLMTLGGWNDSAGDKYSRLVNSPSARRRFITQVLDFIEKYGFEGLDLDWKYPVCWQADCNKGPEPDKQSFAELVKELSNEFKPRGLLLSAAVSPSKRVIDAGYDVPILSKYLDWISVMTYDFHGQWDKKTGHVAPLYSLPNDWKPTSNAVSLRGEN
;
A
#
# COMPACT_ATOMS: atom_id res chain seq x y z
N ASN A 1 8.75 11.26 5.90
CA ASN A 1 7.82 10.19 6.34
C ASN A 1 8.36 9.49 7.59
N PHE A 2 7.69 9.56 8.75
CA PHE A 2 8.18 9.04 10.05
C PHE A 2 8.23 7.54 10.05
N SER A 3 7.19 6.87 9.57
CA SER A 3 7.10 5.42 9.58
C SER A 3 8.32 4.79 8.91
N ILE A 4 8.71 5.28 7.73
CA ILE A 4 9.92 4.81 7.05
C ILE A 4 11.18 5.07 7.89
N HIS A 5 11.37 6.29 8.41
CA HIS A 5 12.53 6.57 9.27
C HIS A 5 12.55 5.71 10.53
N TYR A 6 11.39 5.42 11.13
CA TYR A 6 11.27 4.61 12.32
C TYR A 6 11.58 3.14 12.06
N TRP A 7 11.14 2.60 10.92
CA TRP A 7 11.54 1.27 10.47
C TRP A 7 13.06 1.18 10.31
N ILE A 8 13.71 2.20 9.74
CA ILE A 8 15.17 2.27 9.60
C ILE A 8 15.84 2.35 10.98
N GLU A 9 15.36 3.21 11.87
CA GLU A 9 15.86 3.36 13.26
C GLU A 9 15.78 2.03 14.02
N LYS A 10 14.74 1.23 13.78
CA LYS A 10 14.57 -0.11 14.36
C LYS A 10 15.44 -1.20 13.72
N GLY A 11 16.27 -0.86 12.75
CA GLY A 11 17.24 -1.77 12.14
C GLY A 11 16.81 -2.36 10.80
N ALA A 12 15.78 -1.84 10.14
CA ALA A 12 15.46 -2.24 8.78
C ALA A 12 16.49 -1.69 7.80
N ASN A 13 16.95 -2.54 6.87
CA ASN A 13 17.80 -2.11 5.77
C ASN A 13 16.96 -1.25 4.80
N PRO A 14 17.32 0.03 4.55
CA PRO A 14 16.59 0.89 3.62
C PRO A 14 16.35 0.24 2.25
N LYS A 15 17.33 -0.48 1.70
CA LYS A 15 17.24 -1.14 0.39
C LYS A 15 16.18 -2.27 0.33
N LYS A 16 15.71 -2.74 1.48
CA LYS A 16 14.63 -3.74 1.59
C LYS A 16 13.28 -3.11 1.94
N LEU A 17 13.25 -1.84 2.32
CA LEU A 17 11.98 -1.15 2.58
C LEU A 17 11.35 -0.69 1.28
N ILE A 18 10.07 -1.02 1.11
CA ILE A 18 9.21 -0.58 0.02
C ILE A 18 8.16 0.36 0.61
N MET A 19 8.07 1.58 0.09
CA MET A 19 7.12 2.57 0.58
C MET A 19 5.76 2.41 -0.12
N GLY A 20 4.71 2.14 0.66
CA GLY A 20 3.35 1.96 0.16
C GLY A 20 2.64 3.28 -0.17
N THR A 21 1.88 3.26 -1.26
CA THR A 21 1.07 4.40 -1.73
C THR A 21 -0.35 3.94 -2.05
N PRO A 22 -1.37 4.69 -1.63
CA PRO A 22 -2.76 4.35 -1.93
C PRO A 22 -3.13 4.88 -3.30
N LEU A 23 -3.81 4.06 -4.10
CA LEU A 23 -4.49 4.46 -5.33
C LEU A 23 -5.98 4.76 -5.05
N TYR A 24 -6.27 5.22 -3.84
CA TYR A 24 -7.61 5.48 -3.33
C TYR A 24 -7.56 6.61 -2.31
N GLY A 25 -8.74 7.05 -1.87
CA GLY A 25 -8.92 8.00 -0.79
C GLY A 25 -9.79 7.48 0.34
N ARG A 26 -9.60 8.07 1.53
CA ARG A 26 -10.49 7.86 2.68
C ARG A 26 -11.52 8.98 2.71
N SER A 27 -12.79 8.60 2.65
CA SER A 27 -13.92 9.52 2.58
C SER A 27 -14.66 9.61 3.92
N PHE A 28 -15.31 10.74 4.14
CA PHE A 28 -15.96 11.10 5.39
C PHE A 28 -17.27 11.83 5.11
N SER A 29 -18.25 11.64 5.99
CA SER A 29 -19.45 12.47 6.06
C SER A 29 -19.28 13.52 7.17
N LEU A 30 -19.18 14.78 6.76
CA LEU A 30 -18.96 15.95 7.63
C LEU A 30 -20.17 16.22 8.52
N ALA A 31 -19.93 16.65 9.77
CA ALA A 31 -21.01 17.10 10.66
C ALA A 31 -21.67 18.41 10.19
N ALA A 32 -20.93 19.26 9.48
CA ALA A 32 -21.42 20.50 8.90
C ALA A 32 -20.66 20.83 7.61
N SER A 33 -21.38 21.20 6.55
CA SER A 33 -20.79 21.52 5.24
C SER A 33 -19.91 22.78 5.26
N SER A 34 -20.12 23.69 6.22
CA SER A 34 -19.29 24.88 6.43
C SER A 34 -17.95 24.59 7.10
N VAL A 35 -17.77 23.39 7.68
CA VAL A 35 -16.53 22.96 8.34
C VAL A 35 -15.97 21.78 7.56
N HIS A 36 -15.16 22.08 6.55
CA HIS A 36 -14.72 21.12 5.53
C HIS A 36 -13.18 21.03 5.41
N GLY A 37 -12.44 21.64 6.35
CA GLY A 37 -10.99 21.54 6.43
C GLY A 37 -10.51 20.20 7.00
N LEU A 38 -9.21 20.12 7.27
CA LEU A 38 -8.66 19.04 8.11
C LEU A 38 -9.19 19.18 9.55
N ASN A 39 -9.26 18.06 10.27
CA ASN A 39 -9.77 17.96 11.63
C ASN A 39 -11.26 18.32 11.77
N ALA A 40 -11.99 18.47 10.66
CA ALA A 40 -13.42 18.75 10.67
C ALA A 40 -14.17 17.58 11.31
N PRO A 41 -15.13 17.81 12.22
CA PRO A 41 -15.92 16.74 12.82
C PRO A 41 -16.72 15.96 11.78
N THR A 42 -16.83 14.64 11.94
CA THR A 42 -17.53 13.73 11.01
C THR A 42 -18.42 12.78 11.77
N TYR A 43 -19.57 12.40 11.20
CA TYR A 43 -20.47 11.41 11.81
C TYR A 43 -20.27 9.98 11.27
N GLY A 44 -19.45 9.80 10.24
CA GLY A 44 -19.14 8.48 9.68
C GLY A 44 -18.29 8.58 8.41
N GLY A 45 -18.16 7.45 7.71
CA GLY A 45 -17.55 7.42 6.39
C GLY A 45 -18.38 8.17 5.36
N GLY A 46 -17.71 8.62 4.30
CA GLY A 46 -18.40 9.18 3.14
C GLY A 46 -19.25 8.12 2.46
N GLU A 47 -20.20 8.57 1.66
CA GLU A 47 -21.07 7.70 0.86
C GLU A 47 -20.25 6.73 0.00
N ALA A 48 -20.77 5.51 -0.17
CA ALA A 48 -20.15 4.48 -0.98
C ALA A 48 -20.02 4.95 -2.44
N GLY A 49 -18.85 4.70 -3.04
CA GLY A 49 -18.62 4.97 -4.46
C GLY A 49 -19.45 4.07 -5.37
N GLU A 50 -19.70 4.53 -6.60
CA GLU A 50 -20.55 3.85 -7.58
C GLU A 50 -19.98 2.48 -7.99
N ALA A 51 -18.66 2.32 -7.97
CA ALA A 51 -17.98 1.11 -8.42
C ALA A 51 -17.36 0.32 -7.26
N THR A 52 -16.70 1.01 -6.32
CA THR A 52 -16.10 0.36 -5.14
C THR A 52 -17.14 -0.08 -4.13
N ASN A 53 -18.30 0.60 -4.09
CA ASN A 53 -19.42 0.31 -3.20
C ASN A 53 -19.01 0.16 -1.72
N ALA A 54 -18.06 0.99 -1.27
CA ALA A 54 -17.50 0.92 0.07
C ALA A 54 -17.62 2.26 0.81
N THR A 55 -18.40 2.28 1.90
CA THR A 55 -18.52 3.47 2.76
C THR A 55 -17.16 3.86 3.34
N GLY A 56 -16.84 5.16 3.29
CA GLY A 56 -15.58 5.70 3.82
C GLY A 56 -14.36 5.46 2.93
N PHE A 57 -14.56 5.02 1.69
CA PHE A 57 -13.51 4.66 0.74
C PHE A 57 -13.94 5.03 -0.68
N LEU A 58 -13.05 5.64 -1.46
CA LEU A 58 -13.26 5.89 -2.89
C LEU A 58 -12.00 5.55 -3.66
N SER A 59 -12.12 4.85 -4.78
CA SER A 59 -11.00 4.65 -5.72
C SER A 59 -10.54 5.98 -6.32
N TYR A 60 -9.32 6.02 -6.85
CA TYR A 60 -8.83 7.23 -7.52
C TYR A 60 -9.71 7.63 -8.71
N TYR A 61 -10.18 6.67 -9.51
CA TYR A 61 -11.07 6.97 -10.65
C TYR A 61 -12.43 7.55 -10.22
N GLU A 62 -12.98 7.12 -9.08
CA GLU A 62 -14.18 7.71 -8.49
C GLU A 62 -13.94 9.13 -7.99
N ILE A 63 -12.74 9.41 -7.47
CA ILE A 63 -12.35 10.72 -6.96
C ILE A 63 -12.09 11.70 -8.10
N CYS A 64 -11.29 11.34 -9.10
CA CYS A 64 -10.98 12.25 -10.19
C CYS A 64 -12.22 12.56 -11.06
N GLU A 65 -13.17 11.62 -11.22
CA GLU A 65 -14.46 11.94 -11.84
C GLU A 65 -15.26 12.95 -11.01
N ARG A 66 -15.24 12.83 -9.68
CA ARG A 66 -15.92 13.78 -8.79
C ARG A 66 -15.33 15.18 -8.90
N THR A 67 -14.01 15.30 -8.90
CA THR A 67 -13.31 16.59 -8.94
C THR A 67 -13.34 17.24 -10.31
N LEU A 68 -13.22 16.48 -11.39
CA LEU A 68 -13.20 17.00 -12.75
C LEU A 68 -14.60 17.20 -13.34
N LYS A 69 -15.56 16.30 -13.03
CA LYS A 69 -16.85 16.26 -13.75
C LYS A 69 -18.07 16.51 -12.87
N LYS A 70 -17.96 16.35 -11.55
CA LYS A 70 -19.11 16.48 -10.62
C LYS A 70 -19.02 17.71 -9.71
N GLY A 71 -18.12 18.65 -10.01
CA GLY A 71 -18.05 19.95 -9.33
C GLY A 71 -17.66 19.86 -7.85
N TRP A 72 -16.78 18.92 -7.49
CA TRP A 72 -16.17 18.90 -6.16
C TRP A 72 -15.08 19.95 -6.06
N THR A 73 -15.00 20.63 -4.92
CA THR A 73 -13.91 21.57 -4.64
C THR A 73 -12.70 20.81 -4.15
N VAL A 74 -11.55 21.05 -4.76
CA VAL A 74 -10.26 20.49 -4.33
C VAL A 74 -9.49 21.54 -3.54
N VAL A 75 -8.89 21.11 -2.44
CA VAL A 75 -7.93 21.90 -1.66
C VAL A 75 -6.60 21.18 -1.64
N GLN A 76 -5.54 21.90 -2.04
CA GLN A 76 -4.16 21.43 -2.00
C GLN A 76 -3.43 22.00 -0.78
N ASP A 77 -2.51 21.23 -0.22
CA ASP A 77 -1.57 21.75 0.77
C ASP A 77 -0.48 22.57 0.09
N LYS A 78 -0.37 23.85 0.44
CA LYS A 78 0.59 24.80 -0.14
C LYS A 78 2.06 24.36 -0.04
N ASP A 79 2.38 23.54 0.96
CA ASP A 79 3.74 23.07 1.25
C ASP A 79 3.95 21.64 0.72
N SER A 80 2.95 21.05 0.04
CA SER A 80 2.96 19.67 -0.48
C SER A 80 3.32 18.62 0.58
N ARG A 81 2.94 18.87 1.85
CA ARG A 81 3.16 17.93 2.95
C ARG A 81 2.23 16.73 2.88
N ILE A 82 1.07 16.94 2.31
CA ILE A 82 0.02 15.97 2.08
C ILE A 82 -0.48 16.10 0.63
N GLY A 83 -1.15 15.06 0.14
CA GLY A 83 -1.93 15.15 -1.09
C GLY A 83 -3.18 16.02 -0.90
N PRO A 84 -3.94 16.23 -1.97
CA PRO A 84 -5.17 17.00 -1.89
C PRO A 84 -6.24 16.33 -1.01
N TYR A 85 -7.18 17.15 -0.58
CA TYR A 85 -8.51 16.68 -0.24
C TYR A 85 -9.55 17.37 -1.10
N ALA A 86 -10.70 16.75 -1.28
CA ALA A 86 -11.82 17.30 -2.03
C ALA A 86 -13.12 17.16 -1.24
N TYR A 87 -14.06 18.08 -1.47
CA TYR A 87 -15.35 18.07 -0.79
C TYR A 87 -16.49 18.62 -1.65
N LYS A 88 -17.72 18.19 -1.33
CA LYS A 88 -18.96 18.74 -1.86
C LYS A 88 -20.10 18.48 -0.88
N GLY A 89 -20.78 19.54 -0.43
CA GLY A 89 -21.83 19.41 0.58
C GLY A 89 -21.27 18.82 1.87
N LEU A 90 -21.81 17.66 2.29
CA LEU A 90 -21.34 16.93 3.47
C LEU A 90 -20.28 15.87 3.15
N GLN A 91 -19.96 15.64 1.88
CA GLN A 91 -19.00 14.61 1.48
C GLN A 91 -17.58 15.20 1.39
N TRP A 92 -16.60 14.47 1.91
CA TRP A 92 -15.19 14.85 1.95
C TRP A 92 -14.30 13.64 1.67
N VAL A 93 -13.18 13.80 0.97
CA VAL A 93 -12.21 12.73 0.70
C VAL A 93 -10.79 13.27 0.65
N SER A 94 -9.82 12.57 1.25
CA SER A 94 -8.39 12.83 1.02
C SER A 94 -7.75 11.71 0.22
N PHE A 95 -6.77 12.06 -0.61
CA PHE A 95 -6.14 11.14 -1.56
C PHE A 95 -4.78 11.67 -2.02
N ASP A 96 -3.96 10.80 -2.61
CA ASP A 96 -2.78 11.23 -3.35
C ASP A 96 -3.15 11.44 -4.82
N ASP A 97 -2.74 12.58 -5.39
CA ASP A 97 -2.76 12.81 -6.83
C ASP A 97 -1.40 12.47 -7.47
N ALA A 98 -1.28 12.65 -8.79
CA ALA A 98 -0.05 12.35 -9.52
C ALA A 98 1.15 13.14 -8.97
N GLN A 99 0.94 14.40 -8.58
CA GLN A 99 2.00 15.21 -7.97
C GLN A 99 2.47 14.61 -6.65
N GLN A 100 1.56 14.18 -5.78
CA GLN A 100 1.94 13.59 -4.50
C GLN A 100 2.61 12.22 -4.66
N ILE A 101 2.18 11.40 -5.63
CA ILE A 101 2.86 10.14 -5.98
C ILE A 101 4.28 10.42 -6.48
N ARG A 102 4.48 11.45 -7.31
CA ARG A 102 5.82 11.86 -7.76
C ARG A 102 6.72 12.22 -6.58
N LEU A 103 6.25 13.05 -5.65
CA LEU A 103 7.04 13.46 -4.47
C LEU A 103 7.40 12.26 -3.57
N LYS A 104 6.49 11.30 -3.42
CA LYS A 104 6.77 10.03 -2.71
C LYS A 104 7.84 9.20 -3.43
N ALA A 105 7.77 9.10 -4.75
CA ALA A 105 8.79 8.41 -5.55
C ALA A 105 10.16 9.11 -5.49
N GLU A 106 10.20 10.44 -5.46
CA GLU A 106 11.44 11.20 -5.26
C GLU A 106 12.00 10.97 -3.84
N LEU A 107 11.14 10.87 -2.82
CA LEU A 107 11.56 10.52 -1.46
C LEU A 107 12.14 9.10 -1.38
N ILE A 108 11.54 8.11 -2.06
CA ILE A 108 12.05 6.74 -2.17
C ILE A 108 13.52 6.77 -2.65
N LYS A 109 13.82 7.53 -3.70
CA LYS A 109 15.20 7.69 -4.22
C LYS A 109 16.11 8.37 -3.21
N LYS A 110 15.64 9.47 -2.61
CA LYS A 110 16.42 10.26 -1.64
C LYS A 110 16.83 9.44 -0.41
N LEU A 111 15.96 8.57 0.07
CA LEU A 111 16.20 7.72 1.24
C LEU A 111 16.91 6.41 0.90
N GLY A 112 17.22 6.14 -0.37
CA GLY A 112 17.84 4.89 -0.80
C GLY A 112 16.98 3.65 -0.52
N LEU A 113 15.65 3.80 -0.62
CA LEU A 113 14.71 2.69 -0.38
C LEU A 113 14.73 1.69 -1.53
N GLY A 114 14.23 0.48 -1.30
CA GLY A 114 14.16 -0.58 -2.32
C GLY A 114 13.16 -0.32 -3.45
N GLY A 115 12.18 0.55 -3.24
CA GLY A 115 11.12 0.79 -4.22
C GLY A 115 9.82 1.35 -3.65
N GLY A 116 8.78 1.32 -4.48
CA GLY A 116 7.42 1.72 -4.15
C GLY A 116 6.42 0.56 -4.25
N MET A 117 5.34 0.64 -3.48
CA MET A 117 4.21 -0.30 -3.54
C MET A 117 2.92 0.48 -3.78
N VAL A 118 2.01 -0.08 -4.56
CA VAL A 118 0.68 0.47 -4.78
C VAL A 118 -0.41 -0.44 -4.24
N TRP A 119 -1.33 0.12 -3.48
CA TRP A 119 -2.59 -0.51 -3.10
C TRP A 119 -3.75 0.27 -3.73
N ALA A 120 -4.42 -0.25 -4.75
CA ALA A 120 -4.15 -1.46 -5.53
C ALA A 120 -4.45 -1.17 -7.01
N LEU A 121 -4.00 -2.03 -7.92
CA LEU A 121 -4.06 -1.78 -9.38
C LEU A 121 -5.47 -1.39 -9.85
N ASP A 122 -6.48 -2.06 -9.31
CA ASP A 122 -7.90 -1.88 -9.62
C ASP A 122 -8.51 -0.57 -9.11
N LEU A 123 -7.73 0.27 -8.40
CA LEU A 123 -8.18 1.53 -7.82
C LEU A 123 -7.61 2.76 -8.53
N ASP A 124 -6.57 2.60 -9.36
CA ASP A 124 -6.08 3.66 -10.24
C ASP A 124 -7.10 3.97 -11.35
N ASP A 125 -6.90 5.02 -12.15
CA ASP A 125 -7.69 5.26 -13.36
C ASP A 125 -7.23 4.38 -14.53
N PHE A 126 -7.32 3.06 -14.36
CA PHE A 126 -6.83 2.06 -15.31
C PHE A 126 -7.54 2.07 -16.66
N LYS A 127 -8.75 2.65 -16.75
CA LYS A 127 -9.53 2.82 -17.99
C LYS A 127 -9.50 4.25 -18.55
N ASN A 128 -8.70 5.14 -17.97
CA ASN A 128 -8.62 6.55 -18.36
C ASN A 128 -9.98 7.27 -18.38
N ARG A 129 -10.82 6.99 -17.37
CA ARG A 129 -12.13 7.61 -17.18
C ARG A 129 -12.01 9.12 -16.98
N CYS A 130 -10.95 9.57 -16.34
CA CYS A 130 -10.73 10.98 -16.01
C CYS A 130 -10.05 11.77 -17.14
N GLY A 131 -9.69 11.11 -18.25
CA GLY A 131 -9.24 11.76 -19.48
C GLY A 131 -7.79 12.25 -19.44
N CYS A 132 -6.95 11.70 -18.56
CA CYS A 132 -5.51 11.97 -18.57
C CYS A 132 -4.73 10.90 -19.35
N GLU A 133 -4.60 9.71 -18.77
CA GLU A 133 -4.00 8.51 -19.34
C GLU A 133 -4.41 7.29 -18.48
N PRO A 134 -4.33 6.05 -18.98
CA PRO A 134 -4.54 4.86 -18.16
C PRO A 134 -3.49 4.71 -17.07
N ASN A 135 -3.88 4.34 -15.84
CA ASN A 135 -2.97 4.14 -14.69
C ASN A 135 -2.09 5.37 -14.37
N PRO A 136 -2.66 6.58 -14.27
CA PRO A 136 -1.89 7.83 -14.18
C PRO A 136 -1.01 7.89 -12.93
N LEU A 137 -1.46 7.36 -11.81
CA LEU A 137 -0.68 7.36 -10.57
C LEU A 137 0.49 6.36 -10.67
N LEU A 138 0.23 5.14 -11.10
CA LEU A 138 1.27 4.12 -11.25
C LEU A 138 2.30 4.50 -12.33
N ARG A 139 1.87 5.08 -13.46
CA ARG A 139 2.78 5.63 -14.48
C ARG A 139 3.66 6.73 -13.90
N THR A 140 3.09 7.60 -13.06
CA THR A 140 3.86 8.68 -12.41
C THR A 140 4.94 8.13 -11.48
N MET A 141 4.66 7.09 -10.70
CA MET A 141 5.68 6.40 -9.90
C MET A 141 6.80 5.82 -10.79
N ASN A 142 6.42 5.13 -11.88
CA ASN A 142 7.37 4.51 -12.81
C ASN A 142 8.25 5.52 -13.55
N ARG A 143 7.74 6.72 -13.87
CA ARG A 143 8.54 7.82 -14.46
C ARG A 143 9.71 8.22 -13.56
N VAL A 144 9.50 8.21 -12.25
CA VAL A 144 10.52 8.63 -11.27
C VAL A 144 11.47 7.48 -10.92
N LEU A 145 10.93 6.29 -10.66
CA LEU A 145 11.69 5.14 -10.16
C LEU A 145 12.35 4.33 -11.27
N ARG A 146 11.68 4.16 -12.41
CA ARG A 146 12.06 3.21 -13.48
C ARG A 146 12.32 3.88 -14.83
N ASN A 147 12.49 5.20 -14.86
CA ASN A 147 12.73 6.00 -16.07
C ASN A 147 11.69 5.76 -17.18
N TYR A 148 10.45 5.49 -16.80
CA TYR A 148 9.35 5.29 -17.76
C TYR A 148 9.14 6.56 -18.61
N PRO A 149 8.67 6.44 -19.87
CA PRO A 149 8.44 7.59 -20.74
C PRO A 149 7.64 8.72 -20.07
N LYS A 150 8.06 9.96 -20.39
CA LYS A 150 7.35 11.17 -19.98
C LYS A 150 5.90 11.11 -20.46
N GLY A 151 4.98 11.68 -19.69
CA GLY A 151 3.59 11.81 -20.07
C GLY A 151 2.93 13.00 -19.38
N PRO A 152 1.59 13.09 -19.41
CA PRO A 152 0.85 14.24 -18.90
C PRO A 152 1.00 14.39 -17.38
N LEU A 153 0.68 15.60 -16.88
CA LEU A 153 0.74 15.92 -15.45
C LEU A 153 -0.48 15.42 -14.66
N CYS A 154 -1.58 15.09 -15.35
CA CYS A 154 -2.85 14.65 -14.76
C CYS A 154 -3.38 15.58 -13.64
N PRO A 155 -3.74 16.83 -13.96
CA PRO A 155 -4.38 17.70 -12.99
C PRO A 155 -5.73 17.14 -12.55
N ILE A 156 -6.08 17.36 -11.28
CA ILE A 156 -7.34 16.89 -10.68
C ILE A 156 -8.38 18.01 -10.51
N THR A 157 -8.15 19.17 -11.11
CA THR A 157 -9.10 20.29 -11.25
C THR A 157 -9.05 20.87 -12.67
N GLU A 158 -10.19 21.37 -13.15
CA GLU A 158 -10.22 22.20 -14.36
C GLU A 158 -9.57 23.55 -14.03
N SER A 159 -8.44 23.88 -14.66
CA SER A 159 -7.74 25.14 -14.40
C SER A 159 -8.52 26.33 -14.96
N THR A 160 -9.38 26.95 -14.15
CA THR A 160 -9.94 28.27 -14.45
C THR A 160 -9.14 29.35 -13.71
N GLY A 161 -7.91 29.60 -14.15
CA GLY A 161 -7.15 30.79 -13.73
C GLY A 161 -5.70 30.52 -13.34
N ALA A 162 -4.80 31.17 -14.08
CA ALA A 162 -3.35 31.30 -13.88
C ALA A 162 -2.58 29.97 -13.70
N VAL A 163 -1.88 29.58 -14.77
CA VAL A 163 -0.63 28.84 -14.65
C VAL A 163 0.34 29.74 -13.86
N THR A 164 0.33 29.64 -12.53
CA THR A 164 1.51 29.99 -11.77
C THR A 164 2.55 28.97 -12.19
N THR A 165 3.49 29.39 -13.04
CA THR A 165 4.73 28.68 -13.21
C THR A 165 5.34 28.51 -11.84
N TRP A 166 5.18 27.34 -11.24
CA TRP A 166 5.85 26.98 -10.00
C TRP A 166 7.33 26.81 -10.34
N THR A 167 8.08 27.91 -10.32
CA THR A 167 9.52 27.86 -10.14
C THR A 167 9.79 27.27 -8.77
N VAL A 168 10.01 25.96 -8.74
CA VAL A 168 10.64 25.29 -7.60
C VAL A 168 11.97 26.00 -7.39
N LYS A 169 12.08 26.81 -6.34
CA LYS A 169 13.38 27.29 -5.88
C LYS A 169 14.23 26.06 -5.59
N PRO A 170 15.43 25.91 -6.16
CA PRO A 170 16.31 24.81 -5.83
C PRO A 170 16.70 24.94 -4.36
N THR A 171 16.12 24.12 -3.49
CA THR A 171 16.59 24.02 -2.11
C THR A 171 17.88 23.22 -2.14
N GLN A 172 18.99 23.97 -2.23
CA GLN A 172 20.39 23.54 -2.14
C GLN A 172 20.84 22.48 -3.17
N ALA A 173 22.02 22.71 -3.74
CA ALA A 173 22.66 21.81 -4.69
C ALA A 173 22.70 20.38 -4.12
N ILE A 174 22.06 19.46 -4.84
CA ILE A 174 22.13 18.03 -4.57
C ILE A 174 23.58 17.63 -4.80
N GLN A 175 24.32 17.37 -3.72
CA GLN A 175 25.55 16.60 -3.83
C GLN A 175 25.17 15.20 -4.27
N THR A 176 25.48 14.89 -5.52
CA THR A 176 25.43 13.54 -6.07
C THR A 176 26.43 12.71 -5.29
N THR A 177 25.96 11.99 -4.26
CA THR A 177 26.76 10.93 -3.67
C THR A 177 26.84 9.80 -4.68
N THR A 178 28.05 9.64 -5.22
CA THR A 178 28.45 8.56 -6.10
C THR A 178 28.23 7.20 -5.43
N ALA A 179 27.72 6.27 -6.26
CA ALA A 179 27.65 4.83 -6.03
C ALA A 179 26.79 4.34 -4.85
N VAL A 180 25.47 4.26 -5.10
CA VAL A 180 24.62 3.32 -4.37
C VAL A 180 24.89 1.93 -4.94
N ASP A 181 25.56 1.09 -4.17
CA ASP A 181 25.78 -0.32 -4.47
C ASP A 181 24.42 -1.04 -4.46
N ARG A 182 23.84 -1.28 -5.63
CA ARG A 182 22.48 -1.81 -5.79
C ARG A 182 22.55 -3.35 -5.86
N ASP A 183 21.39 -4.01 -5.79
CA ASP A 183 21.25 -5.41 -6.26
C ASP A 183 21.94 -5.55 -7.65
N SER A 184 22.40 -6.75 -7.99
CA SER A 184 22.95 -7.13 -9.29
C SER A 184 22.25 -6.51 -10.52
N SER A 185 20.96 -6.14 -10.43
CA SER A 185 20.20 -5.44 -11.47
C SER A 185 20.19 -3.91 -11.39
N GLY A 186 20.36 -3.29 -10.21
CA GLY A 186 20.32 -1.83 -10.10
C GLY A 186 18.94 -1.17 -10.03
N GLU A 187 17.83 -1.93 -10.09
CA GLU A 187 16.50 -1.38 -10.34
C GLU A 187 15.60 -1.26 -9.09
N PHE A 188 14.75 -0.23 -9.06
CA PHE A 188 13.75 -0.07 -8.01
C PHE A 188 12.60 -1.08 -8.20
N LYS A 189 12.13 -1.65 -7.09
CA LYS A 189 10.92 -2.48 -7.10
C LYS A 189 9.67 -1.60 -7.21
N VAL A 190 8.72 -2.02 -8.04
CA VAL A 190 7.36 -1.48 -8.08
C VAL A 190 6.43 -2.66 -7.82
N ILE A 191 5.95 -2.73 -6.58
CA ILE A 191 5.11 -3.81 -6.07
C ILE A 191 3.65 -3.45 -6.28
N CYS A 192 2.92 -4.29 -7.01
CA CYS A 192 1.54 -4.04 -7.39
C CYS A 192 0.61 -5.10 -6.79
N TYR A 193 -0.30 -4.69 -5.90
CA TYR A 193 -1.36 -5.59 -5.45
C TYR A 193 -2.45 -5.73 -6.51
N PHE A 194 -2.77 -6.99 -6.84
CA PHE A 194 -3.93 -7.38 -7.65
C PHE A 194 -5.00 -7.94 -6.72
N THR A 195 -6.22 -7.43 -6.80
CA THR A 195 -7.31 -7.88 -5.92
C THR A 195 -8.35 -8.66 -6.71
N ASN A 196 -8.58 -9.93 -6.34
CA ASN A 196 -9.48 -10.79 -7.12
C ASN A 196 -10.96 -10.35 -7.06
N TRP A 197 -11.38 -9.73 -5.95
CA TRP A 197 -12.76 -9.24 -5.78
C TRP A 197 -13.11 -8.05 -6.67
N ALA A 198 -12.12 -7.36 -7.26
CA ALA A 198 -12.38 -6.29 -8.21
C ALA A 198 -13.11 -6.80 -9.47
N TRP A 199 -13.08 -8.11 -9.76
CA TRP A 199 -13.87 -8.73 -10.82
C TRP A 199 -15.37 -8.47 -10.68
N TYR A 200 -15.89 -8.38 -9.45
CA TYR A 200 -17.33 -8.26 -9.18
C TYR A 200 -17.85 -6.82 -9.20
N ARG A 201 -16.96 -5.83 -9.33
CA ARG A 201 -17.35 -4.43 -9.33
C ARG A 201 -18.16 -4.07 -10.58
N GLN A 202 -19.15 -3.22 -10.38
CA GLN A 202 -20.01 -2.68 -11.43
C GLN A 202 -19.49 -1.30 -11.88
N GLU A 203 -20.25 -0.59 -12.72
CA GLU A 203 -19.99 0.81 -13.09
C GLU A 203 -18.56 1.07 -13.61
N GLY A 204 -18.07 0.14 -14.44
CA GLY A 204 -16.74 0.22 -15.04
C GLY A 204 -15.57 -0.11 -14.10
N GLY A 205 -15.82 -0.40 -12.83
CA GLY A 205 -14.78 -0.76 -11.83
C GLY A 205 -14.28 -2.20 -11.91
N ARG A 206 -14.87 -3.04 -12.78
CA ARG A 206 -14.40 -4.42 -13.01
C ARG A 206 -12.96 -4.42 -13.47
N PHE A 207 -12.10 -5.14 -12.74
CA PHE A 207 -10.69 -5.35 -13.04
C PHE A 207 -10.38 -6.86 -13.04
N VAL A 208 -9.68 -7.33 -14.06
CA VAL A 208 -9.34 -8.75 -14.29
C VAL A 208 -7.83 -8.90 -14.58
N PRO A 209 -7.26 -10.12 -14.57
CA PRO A 209 -5.82 -10.30 -14.79
C PRO A 209 -5.26 -9.61 -16.04
N GLU A 210 -6.01 -9.57 -17.14
CA GLU A 210 -5.59 -8.96 -18.41
C GLU A 210 -5.55 -7.43 -18.37
N ASP A 211 -6.19 -6.79 -17.37
CA ASP A 211 -6.09 -5.34 -17.17
C ASP A 211 -4.74 -4.93 -16.56
N ILE A 212 -3.92 -5.88 -16.11
CA ILE A 212 -2.58 -5.60 -15.60
C ILE A 212 -1.67 -5.14 -16.76
N ASP A 213 -1.25 -3.88 -16.70
CA ASP A 213 -0.17 -3.35 -17.53
C ASP A 213 1.18 -3.88 -17.01
N SER A 214 1.74 -4.86 -17.71
CA SER A 214 2.96 -5.56 -17.32
C SER A 214 4.18 -4.66 -17.23
N ASP A 215 4.20 -3.55 -17.97
CA ASP A 215 5.38 -2.69 -18.04
C ASP A 215 5.49 -1.79 -16.80
N LEU A 216 4.40 -1.66 -16.04
CA LEU A 216 4.30 -0.77 -14.89
C LEU A 216 4.64 -1.43 -13.56
N CYS A 217 4.77 -2.75 -13.50
CA CYS A 217 5.07 -3.49 -12.28
C CYS A 217 6.37 -4.29 -12.45
N THR A 218 7.12 -4.44 -11.36
CA THR A 218 8.19 -5.45 -11.31
C THR A 218 7.73 -6.70 -10.58
N HIS A 219 6.83 -6.54 -9.61
CA HIS A 219 6.22 -7.63 -8.87
C HIS A 219 4.70 -7.44 -8.81
N VAL A 220 3.96 -8.53 -8.98
CA VAL A 220 2.51 -8.58 -8.76
C VAL A 220 2.24 -9.48 -7.57
N LEU A 221 1.49 -8.96 -6.60
CA LEU A 221 1.07 -9.68 -5.41
C LEU A 221 -0.41 -10.00 -5.53
N TYR A 222 -0.74 -11.29 -5.65
CA TYR A 222 -2.10 -11.76 -5.77
C TYR A 222 -2.79 -11.75 -4.39
N GLY A 223 -3.72 -10.83 -4.20
CA GLY A 223 -4.57 -10.72 -3.02
C GLY A 223 -5.94 -11.38 -3.26
N PHE A 224 -6.37 -12.37 -2.47
CA PHE A 224 -5.63 -13.05 -1.39
C PHE A 224 -5.96 -14.55 -1.35
N SER A 225 -5.02 -15.31 -0.81
CA SER A 225 -5.30 -16.58 -0.13
C SER A 225 -5.61 -16.34 1.35
N VAL A 226 -6.29 -17.28 1.99
CA VAL A 226 -6.73 -17.19 3.38
C VAL A 226 -6.22 -18.34 4.23
N LEU A 227 -6.10 -18.11 5.54
CA LEU A 227 -5.71 -19.15 6.49
C LEU A 227 -6.95 -19.90 6.98
N ASP A 228 -6.98 -21.21 6.78
CA ASP A 228 -8.01 -22.06 7.34
C ASP A 228 -7.89 -22.14 8.87
N SER A 229 -8.98 -21.81 9.60
CA SER A 229 -8.92 -21.68 11.06
C SER A 229 -8.68 -23.01 11.78
N SER A 230 -9.11 -24.13 11.20
CA SER A 230 -9.01 -25.44 11.82
C SER A 230 -7.64 -26.08 11.55
N SER A 231 -7.25 -26.15 10.29
CA SER A 231 -6.00 -26.79 9.88
C SER A 231 -4.76 -25.89 10.01
N LEU A 232 -4.95 -24.56 10.05
CA LEU A 232 -3.90 -23.55 9.99
C LEU A 232 -3.04 -23.66 8.72
N THR A 233 -3.70 -23.94 7.59
CA THR A 233 -3.07 -24.05 6.27
C THR A 233 -3.70 -23.07 5.27
N MET A 234 -2.98 -22.76 4.19
CA MET A 234 -3.43 -21.84 3.16
C MET A 234 -4.54 -22.47 2.30
N LYS A 235 -5.55 -21.68 1.96
CA LYS A 235 -6.56 -22.03 0.96
C LYS A 235 -6.95 -20.83 0.10
N SER A 236 -7.57 -21.10 -1.05
CA SER A 236 -8.17 -20.06 -1.88
C SER A 236 -9.30 -19.35 -1.11
N ASN A 237 -9.39 -18.04 -1.29
CA ASN A 237 -10.46 -17.22 -0.72
C ASN A 237 -11.75 -17.30 -1.55
N ASP A 238 -11.60 -17.39 -2.88
CA ASP A 238 -12.71 -17.40 -3.83
C ASP A 238 -12.42 -18.43 -4.92
N LEU A 239 -12.89 -19.66 -4.73
CA LEU A 239 -12.67 -20.76 -5.68
C LEU A 239 -13.22 -20.45 -7.07
N TRP A 240 -14.29 -19.66 -7.17
CA TRP A 240 -14.90 -19.32 -8.44
C TRP A 240 -13.98 -18.43 -9.28
N ALA A 241 -13.43 -17.38 -8.68
CA ALA A 241 -12.46 -16.52 -9.38
C ALA A 241 -11.12 -17.24 -9.58
N ASP A 242 -10.59 -17.81 -8.49
CA ASP A 242 -9.22 -18.32 -8.39
C ASP A 242 -9.00 -19.57 -9.25
N ILE A 243 -9.95 -20.51 -9.21
CA ILE A 243 -9.84 -21.84 -9.83
C ILE A 243 -10.72 -21.93 -11.07
N ASP A 244 -12.04 -21.74 -10.95
CA ASP A 244 -12.96 -21.97 -12.07
C ASP A 244 -12.77 -20.95 -13.20
N ASN A 245 -12.43 -19.70 -12.85
CA ASN A 245 -12.07 -18.64 -13.80
C ASN A 245 -10.56 -18.41 -13.93
N LYS A 246 -9.77 -19.35 -13.38
CA LYS A 246 -8.33 -19.50 -13.59
C LYS A 246 -7.51 -18.25 -13.27
N PHE A 247 -7.92 -17.44 -12.29
CA PHE A 247 -7.19 -16.22 -11.97
C PHE A 247 -5.75 -16.48 -11.55
N TYR A 248 -5.48 -17.55 -10.79
CA TYR A 248 -4.12 -17.90 -10.42
C TYR A 248 -3.25 -18.16 -11.66
N GLU A 249 -3.71 -19.01 -12.58
CA GLU A 249 -3.03 -19.32 -13.85
C GLU A 249 -2.76 -18.03 -14.66
N ARG A 250 -3.78 -17.17 -14.78
CA ARG A 250 -3.73 -15.96 -15.62
C ARG A 250 -2.81 -14.88 -15.06
N VAL A 251 -2.77 -14.70 -13.74
CA VAL A 251 -1.83 -13.75 -13.13
C VAL A 251 -0.40 -14.31 -13.14
N VAL A 252 -0.22 -15.60 -12.87
CA VAL A 252 1.09 -16.28 -12.94
C VAL A 252 1.69 -16.25 -14.36
N ALA A 253 0.85 -16.23 -15.41
CA ALA A 253 1.31 -16.11 -16.79
C ALA A 253 2.12 -14.82 -17.07
N PHE A 254 1.99 -13.77 -16.25
CA PHE A 254 2.80 -12.55 -16.38
C PHE A 254 4.29 -12.75 -16.08
N LYS A 255 4.68 -13.89 -15.49
CA LYS A 255 6.08 -14.30 -15.39
C LYS A 255 6.77 -14.37 -16.75
N ALA A 256 6.06 -14.77 -17.79
CA ALA A 256 6.59 -14.80 -19.16
C ALA A 256 6.92 -13.39 -19.70
N LYS A 257 6.38 -12.34 -19.08
CA LYS A 257 6.70 -10.93 -19.37
C LYS A 257 7.78 -10.35 -18.43
N GLY A 258 8.42 -11.18 -17.60
CA GLY A 258 9.50 -10.78 -16.71
C GLY A 258 9.06 -10.30 -15.32
N LEU A 259 7.77 -10.42 -14.98
CA LEU A 259 7.26 -10.01 -13.66
C LEU A 259 7.49 -11.12 -12.64
N LYS A 260 7.71 -10.73 -11.38
CA LYS A 260 7.67 -11.66 -10.25
C LYS A 260 6.26 -11.74 -9.68
N VAL A 261 5.71 -12.95 -9.58
CA VAL A 261 4.31 -13.14 -9.16
C VAL A 261 4.24 -13.97 -7.89
N LEU A 262 3.78 -13.36 -6.79
CA LEU A 262 3.67 -14.04 -5.50
C LEU A 262 2.20 -14.14 -5.07
N MET A 263 1.90 -15.16 -4.27
CA MET A 263 0.64 -15.26 -3.56
C MET A 263 0.71 -14.45 -2.27
N THR A 264 -0.31 -13.67 -1.96
CA THR A 264 -0.43 -13.01 -0.64
C THR A 264 -1.39 -13.80 0.26
N LEU A 265 -0.95 -14.07 1.49
CA LEU A 265 -1.76 -14.69 2.53
C LEU A 265 -2.23 -13.65 3.55
N GLY A 266 -3.55 -13.56 3.73
CA GLY A 266 -4.16 -12.79 4.82
C GLY A 266 -4.97 -11.60 4.35
N GLY A 267 -4.53 -10.40 4.72
CA GLY A 267 -5.32 -9.19 4.60
C GLY A 267 -6.18 -8.92 5.83
N TRP A 268 -6.86 -7.77 5.82
CA TRP A 268 -7.56 -7.24 6.99
C TRP A 268 -8.65 -8.17 7.55
N ASN A 269 -9.51 -8.69 6.68
CA ASN A 269 -10.64 -9.54 7.08
C ASN A 269 -10.15 -10.92 7.53
N ASP A 270 -9.21 -11.51 6.79
CA ASP A 270 -8.71 -12.83 7.11
C ASP A 270 -7.91 -12.85 8.42
N SER A 271 -7.23 -11.75 8.75
CA SER A 271 -6.46 -11.63 9.98
C SER A 271 -7.30 -11.58 11.26
N ALA A 272 -8.64 -11.54 11.15
CA ALA A 272 -9.51 -11.50 12.31
C ALA A 272 -9.44 -12.79 13.15
N GLY A 273 -9.43 -12.62 14.47
CA GLY A 273 -9.36 -13.72 15.43
C GLY A 273 -7.94 -14.21 15.68
N ASP A 274 -7.82 -15.42 16.25
CA ASP A 274 -6.58 -15.93 16.82
C ASP A 274 -5.77 -16.83 15.88
N LYS A 275 -6.28 -17.15 14.69
CA LYS A 275 -5.72 -18.23 13.86
C LYS A 275 -4.27 -18.01 13.43
N TYR A 276 -3.91 -16.76 13.14
CA TYR A 276 -2.52 -16.41 12.82
C TYR A 276 -1.62 -16.51 14.06
N SER A 277 -2.11 -16.08 15.23
CA SER A 277 -1.42 -16.25 16.50
C SER A 277 -1.21 -17.74 16.83
N ARG A 278 -2.24 -18.59 16.67
CA ARG A 278 -2.12 -20.04 16.86
C ARG A 278 -1.12 -20.68 15.89
N LEU A 279 -1.09 -20.21 14.64
CA LEU A 279 -0.11 -20.66 13.64
C LEU A 279 1.30 -20.33 14.10
N VAL A 280 1.59 -19.05 14.39
CA VAL A 280 2.97 -18.64 14.68
C VAL A 280 3.47 -19.20 16.01
N ASN A 281 2.62 -19.31 17.04
CA ASN A 281 3.02 -19.77 18.37
C ASN A 281 3.14 -21.29 18.52
N SER A 282 3.00 -22.06 17.43
CA SER A 282 3.17 -23.52 17.45
C SER A 282 4.22 -23.96 16.42
N PRO A 283 5.42 -24.39 16.83
CA PRO A 283 6.45 -24.88 15.90
C PRO A 283 5.95 -26.02 15.00
N SER A 284 5.06 -26.88 15.53
CA SER A 284 4.45 -27.95 14.73
C SER A 284 3.50 -27.40 13.67
N ALA A 285 2.73 -26.35 13.98
CA ALA A 285 1.83 -25.71 13.03
C ALA A 285 2.61 -24.95 11.96
N ARG A 286 3.65 -24.20 12.35
CA ARG A 286 4.56 -23.54 11.40
C ARG A 286 5.18 -24.53 10.42
N ARG A 287 5.71 -25.66 10.90
CA ARG A 287 6.28 -26.69 10.02
C ARG A 287 5.26 -27.23 9.01
N ARG A 288 4.05 -27.59 9.47
CA ARG A 288 2.98 -28.08 8.58
C ARG A 288 2.56 -27.01 7.58
N PHE A 289 2.41 -25.77 8.04
CA PHE A 289 2.08 -24.63 7.20
C PHE A 289 3.13 -24.42 6.12
N ILE A 290 4.42 -24.41 6.47
CA ILE A 290 5.52 -24.23 5.50
C ILE A 290 5.49 -25.33 4.42
N THR A 291 5.30 -26.59 4.79
CA THR A 291 5.14 -27.68 3.81
C THR A 291 3.97 -27.39 2.86
N GLN A 292 2.80 -27.03 3.39
CA GLN A 292 1.61 -26.78 2.58
C GLN A 292 1.71 -25.51 1.72
N VAL A 293 2.43 -24.49 2.18
CA VAL A 293 2.73 -23.29 1.39
C VAL A 293 3.58 -23.65 0.18
N LEU A 294 4.61 -24.47 0.35
CA LEU A 294 5.45 -24.94 -0.76
C LEU A 294 4.60 -25.70 -1.78
N ASP A 295 3.75 -26.62 -1.33
CA ASP A 295 2.83 -27.37 -2.21
C ASP A 295 1.88 -26.42 -2.96
N PHE A 296 1.34 -25.39 -2.29
CA PHE A 296 0.44 -24.41 -2.90
C PHE A 296 1.15 -23.56 -3.97
N ILE A 297 2.34 -23.05 -3.64
CA ILE A 297 3.16 -22.23 -4.54
C ILE A 297 3.53 -23.04 -5.79
N GLU A 298 4.00 -24.28 -5.61
CA GLU A 298 4.37 -25.17 -6.72
C GLU A 298 3.14 -25.52 -7.57
N LYS A 299 2.03 -25.92 -6.94
CA LYS A 299 0.80 -26.29 -7.64
C LYS A 299 0.28 -25.21 -8.57
N TYR A 300 0.32 -23.95 -8.15
CA TYR A 300 -0.24 -22.84 -8.92
C TYR A 300 0.83 -21.98 -9.62
N GLY A 301 2.12 -22.31 -9.49
CA GLY A 301 3.21 -21.70 -10.23
C GLY A 301 3.67 -20.32 -9.74
N PHE A 302 3.31 -19.92 -8.52
CA PHE A 302 3.79 -18.69 -7.90
C PHE A 302 5.31 -18.74 -7.64
N GLU A 303 5.95 -17.58 -7.50
CA GLU A 303 7.39 -17.46 -7.22
C GLU A 303 7.69 -17.08 -5.76
N GLY A 304 6.70 -17.18 -4.87
CA GLY A 304 6.90 -16.82 -3.48
C GLY A 304 5.61 -16.53 -2.72
N LEU A 305 5.79 -16.06 -1.49
CA LEU A 305 4.74 -15.73 -0.54
C LEU A 305 4.92 -14.29 -0.02
N ASP A 306 3.83 -13.54 0.02
CA ASP A 306 3.73 -12.31 0.79
C ASP A 306 2.85 -12.54 2.03
N LEU A 307 3.37 -12.23 3.22
CA LEU A 307 2.66 -12.36 4.49
C LEU A 307 1.93 -11.07 4.84
N ASP A 308 0.61 -11.13 4.93
CA ASP A 308 -0.24 -9.97 5.21
C ASP A 308 -1.08 -10.12 6.48
N TRP A 309 -0.46 -10.59 7.57
CA TRP A 309 -1.10 -10.66 8.89
C TRP A 309 -1.22 -9.27 9.55
N LYS A 310 -2.46 -8.88 9.88
CA LYS A 310 -2.83 -7.61 10.49
C LYS A 310 -3.30 -7.78 11.94
N TYR A 311 -2.46 -7.66 12.97
CA TYR A 311 -0.99 -7.65 13.01
C TYR A 311 -0.56 -8.50 14.23
N PRO A 312 0.67 -9.04 14.28
CA PRO A 312 1.17 -9.72 15.47
C PRO A 312 1.03 -8.84 16.72
N VAL A 313 0.53 -9.41 17.83
CA VAL A 313 0.16 -8.70 19.08
C VAL A 313 -1.02 -7.72 18.92
N CYS A 314 -0.98 -6.88 17.88
CA CYS A 314 -1.97 -5.85 17.58
C CYS A 314 -3.00 -6.31 16.55
N TRP A 315 -3.79 -7.33 16.90
CA TRP A 315 -4.81 -7.87 16.00
C TRP A 315 -5.76 -6.74 15.52
N GLN A 316 -5.75 -6.49 14.21
CA GLN A 316 -6.45 -5.38 13.55
C GLN A 316 -6.21 -4.01 14.22
N ALA A 317 -4.94 -3.74 14.58
CA ALA A 317 -4.44 -2.53 15.24
C ALA A 317 -4.81 -2.36 16.72
N ASP A 318 -5.45 -3.36 17.34
CA ASP A 318 -5.68 -3.38 18.79
C ASP A 318 -4.62 -4.24 19.50
N CYS A 319 -3.60 -3.57 20.07
CA CYS A 319 -2.48 -4.21 20.79
C CYS A 319 -2.84 -4.82 22.15
N ASN A 320 -4.12 -4.85 22.52
CA ASN A 320 -4.57 -5.53 23.73
C ASN A 320 -5.18 -6.91 23.43
N LYS A 321 -5.26 -7.32 22.16
CA LYS A 321 -5.93 -8.57 21.76
C LYS A 321 -4.99 -9.77 21.61
N GLY A 322 -3.81 -9.56 21.03
CA GLY A 322 -2.84 -10.63 20.80
C GLY A 322 -1.85 -10.80 21.95
N PRO A 323 -1.36 -12.02 22.19
CA PRO A 323 -0.37 -12.29 23.22
C PRO A 323 1.02 -11.79 22.78
N GLU A 324 1.85 -11.32 23.73
CA GLU A 324 3.20 -10.80 23.48
C GLU A 324 4.13 -11.75 22.69
N PRO A 325 4.08 -13.09 22.88
CA PRO A 325 4.84 -14.04 22.08
C PRO A 325 4.60 -13.97 20.56
N ASP A 326 3.48 -13.42 20.08
CA ASP A 326 3.22 -13.23 18.64
C ASP A 326 4.39 -12.54 17.93
N LYS A 327 5.07 -11.58 18.60
CA LYS A 327 6.20 -10.84 18.04
C LYS A 327 7.36 -11.76 17.65
N GLN A 328 7.84 -12.55 18.60
CA GLN A 328 8.97 -13.46 18.38
C GLN A 328 8.56 -14.63 17.49
N SER A 329 7.38 -15.20 17.72
CA SER A 329 6.84 -16.31 16.93
C SER A 329 6.62 -15.96 15.45
N PHE A 330 6.21 -14.73 15.15
CA PHE A 330 6.12 -14.26 13.76
C PHE A 330 7.52 -14.20 13.10
N ALA A 331 8.51 -13.72 13.84
CA ALA A 331 9.89 -13.66 13.38
C ALA A 331 10.48 -15.07 13.14
N GLU A 332 10.13 -16.04 13.98
CA GLU A 332 10.45 -17.46 13.78
C GLU A 332 9.83 -18.02 12.50
N LEU A 333 8.54 -17.77 12.27
CA LEU A 333 7.87 -18.19 11.02
C LEU A 333 8.58 -17.63 9.78
N VAL A 334 8.91 -16.32 9.80
CA VAL A 334 9.61 -15.66 8.69
C VAL A 334 10.99 -16.27 8.45
N LYS A 335 11.75 -16.55 9.52
CA LYS A 335 13.05 -17.21 9.42
C LYS A 335 12.93 -18.63 8.84
N GLU A 336 11.97 -19.42 9.34
CA GLU A 336 11.75 -20.80 8.89
C GLU A 336 11.31 -20.86 7.42
N LEU A 337 10.38 -19.99 6.99
CA LEU A 337 10.00 -19.83 5.58
C LEU A 337 11.21 -19.46 4.72
N SER A 338 11.98 -18.44 5.11
CA SER A 338 13.15 -17.98 4.36
C SER A 338 14.20 -19.08 4.16
N ASN A 339 14.42 -19.91 5.18
CA ASN A 339 15.35 -21.05 5.11
C ASN A 339 14.91 -22.11 4.10
N GLU A 340 13.61 -22.34 3.94
CA GLU A 340 13.09 -23.25 2.91
C GLU A 340 12.99 -22.60 1.52
N PHE A 341 12.72 -21.30 1.47
CA PHE A 341 12.46 -20.59 0.22
C PHE A 341 13.75 -20.26 -0.54
N LYS A 342 14.80 -19.80 0.14
CA LYS A 342 16.06 -19.38 -0.50
C LYS A 342 16.72 -20.46 -1.34
N PRO A 343 16.88 -21.73 -0.88
CA PRO A 343 17.45 -22.79 -1.69
C PRO A 343 16.63 -23.13 -2.95
N ARG A 344 15.34 -22.77 -2.95
CA ARG A 344 14.39 -23.01 -4.06
C ARG A 344 14.24 -21.79 -4.99
N GLY A 345 14.94 -20.69 -4.70
CA GLY A 345 14.79 -19.43 -5.43
C GLY A 345 13.42 -18.77 -5.27
N LEU A 346 12.67 -19.13 -4.21
CA LEU A 346 11.38 -18.50 -3.90
C LEU A 346 11.58 -17.21 -3.11
N LEU A 347 10.69 -16.24 -3.36
CA LEU A 347 10.69 -14.94 -2.71
C LEU A 347 9.78 -14.93 -1.48
N LEU A 348 10.16 -14.16 -0.47
CA LEU A 348 9.39 -13.96 0.75
C LEU A 348 9.31 -12.48 1.12
N SER A 349 8.10 -11.96 1.24
CA SER A 349 7.85 -10.58 1.66
C SER A 349 6.78 -10.50 2.76
N ALA A 350 6.62 -9.31 3.33
CA ALA A 350 5.51 -9.03 4.22
C ALA A 350 5.02 -7.58 4.06
N ALA A 351 3.70 -7.40 4.17
CA ALA A 351 3.08 -6.10 4.31
C ALA A 351 2.88 -5.73 5.79
N VAL A 352 3.51 -4.65 6.21
CA VAL A 352 3.66 -4.29 7.64
C VAL A 352 3.04 -2.94 7.97
N SER A 353 2.68 -2.77 9.25
CA SER A 353 2.08 -1.52 9.73
C SER A 353 3.06 -0.34 9.67
N PRO A 354 2.58 0.87 9.35
CA PRO A 354 3.36 2.10 9.49
C PRO A 354 3.34 2.67 10.92
N SER A 355 2.53 2.11 11.84
CA SER A 355 2.30 2.64 13.18
C SER A 355 3.42 2.28 14.15
N LYS A 356 4.03 3.28 14.82
CA LYS A 356 5.02 3.06 15.89
C LYS A 356 4.56 2.03 16.92
N ARG A 357 3.31 2.15 17.39
CA ARG A 357 2.73 1.27 18.41
C ARG A 357 2.76 -0.19 17.96
N VAL A 358 2.38 -0.44 16.70
CA VAL A 358 2.37 -1.79 16.13
C VAL A 358 3.80 -2.27 15.83
N ILE A 359 4.68 -1.38 15.37
CA ILE A 359 6.09 -1.71 15.13
C ILE A 359 6.78 -2.18 16.40
N ASP A 360 6.62 -1.43 17.49
CA ASP A 360 7.23 -1.78 18.78
C ASP A 360 6.69 -3.09 19.35
N ALA A 361 5.36 -3.29 19.28
CA ALA A 361 4.70 -4.44 19.88
C ALA A 361 4.81 -5.71 19.03
N GLY A 362 4.69 -5.62 17.71
CA GLY A 362 4.44 -6.78 16.84
C GLY A 362 5.62 -7.26 16.00
N TYR A 363 6.69 -6.47 15.84
CA TYR A 363 7.75 -6.80 14.87
C TYR A 363 9.16 -6.83 15.46
N ASP A 364 9.85 -7.94 15.25
CA ASP A 364 11.31 -8.02 15.36
C ASP A 364 11.94 -7.51 14.05
N VAL A 365 12.11 -6.19 13.96
CA VAL A 365 12.53 -5.50 12.73
C VAL A 365 13.87 -6.02 12.17
N PRO A 366 14.93 -6.24 12.97
CA PRO A 366 16.18 -6.81 12.47
C PRO A 366 16.00 -8.21 11.86
N ILE A 367 15.21 -9.10 12.48
CA ILE A 367 14.96 -10.44 11.95
C ILE A 367 14.15 -10.36 10.65
N LEU A 368 13.08 -9.55 10.62
CA LEU A 368 12.30 -9.34 9.40
C LEU A 368 13.18 -8.82 8.25
N SER A 369 14.00 -7.80 8.51
CA SER A 369 14.92 -7.23 7.52
C SER A 369 15.98 -8.23 7.03
N LYS A 370 16.42 -9.15 7.88
CA LYS A 370 17.41 -10.18 7.50
C LYS A 370 16.80 -11.22 6.56
N TYR A 371 15.61 -11.72 6.87
CA TYR A 371 15.05 -12.92 6.23
C TYR A 371 14.03 -12.66 5.13
N LEU A 372 13.36 -11.50 5.12
CA LEU A 372 12.50 -11.08 4.00
C LEU A 372 13.35 -10.52 2.85
N ASP A 373 12.92 -10.77 1.62
CA ASP A 373 13.50 -10.14 0.42
C ASP A 373 13.16 -8.65 0.37
N TRP A 374 11.95 -8.29 0.79
CA TRP A 374 11.55 -6.91 1.06
C TRP A 374 10.43 -6.81 2.10
N ILE A 375 10.24 -5.60 2.61
CA ILE A 375 9.22 -5.21 3.58
C ILE A 375 8.37 -4.10 2.97
N SER A 376 7.09 -4.37 2.72
CA SER A 376 6.13 -3.39 2.20
C SER A 376 5.50 -2.63 3.35
N VAL A 377 5.98 -1.42 3.65
CA VAL A 377 5.41 -0.57 4.70
C VAL A 377 4.19 0.14 4.13
N MET A 378 3.02 -0.13 4.68
CA MET A 378 1.75 0.47 4.22
C MET A 378 1.63 1.91 4.69
N THR A 379 2.37 2.84 4.07
CA THR A 379 2.36 4.26 4.43
C THR A 379 1.12 5.00 3.92
N TYR A 380 -0.05 4.47 4.29
CA TYR A 380 -1.40 4.95 4.04
C TYR A 380 -2.34 4.45 5.15
N ASP A 381 -3.63 4.81 5.07
CA ASP A 381 -4.63 4.55 6.12
C ASP A 381 -4.28 5.14 7.49
N PHE A 382 -3.59 6.28 7.50
CA PHE A 382 -3.29 6.97 8.74
C PHE A 382 -4.53 7.61 9.37
N HIS A 383 -5.44 8.07 8.52
CA HIS A 383 -6.74 8.62 8.91
C HIS A 383 -7.86 8.00 8.09
N GLY A 384 -9.00 7.81 8.75
CA GLY A 384 -10.20 7.26 8.14
C GLY A 384 -11.41 7.44 9.05
N GLN A 385 -12.57 6.93 8.61
CA GLN A 385 -13.86 7.14 9.28
C GLN A 385 -13.90 6.82 10.79
N TRP A 386 -13.01 5.94 11.27
CA TRP A 386 -12.87 5.58 12.68
C TRP A 386 -12.42 6.74 13.57
N ASP A 387 -11.83 7.80 13.01
CA ASP A 387 -11.32 8.95 13.79
C ASP A 387 -12.42 9.94 14.21
N LYS A 388 -13.61 9.88 13.60
CA LYS A 388 -14.71 10.86 13.78
C LYS A 388 -14.33 12.31 13.46
N LYS A 389 -13.24 12.50 12.71
CA LYS A 389 -12.82 13.77 12.14
C LYS A 389 -11.99 13.55 10.87
N THR A 390 -12.00 14.51 9.96
CA THR A 390 -11.25 14.44 8.70
C THR A 390 -9.74 14.46 8.93
N GLY A 391 -9.02 13.67 8.15
CA GLY A 391 -7.56 13.62 8.13
C GLY A 391 -7.07 13.03 6.81
N HIS A 392 -5.81 13.28 6.48
CA HIS A 392 -5.25 12.84 5.22
C HIS A 392 -4.91 11.33 5.23
N VAL A 393 -5.28 10.59 4.18
CA VAL A 393 -5.06 9.13 4.10
C VAL A 393 -3.58 8.73 4.13
N ALA A 394 -2.69 9.52 3.51
CA ALA A 394 -1.28 9.17 3.33
C ALA A 394 -0.32 10.37 3.35
N PRO A 395 -0.22 11.15 4.45
CA PRO A 395 0.70 12.27 4.55
C PRO A 395 2.17 11.89 4.27
N LEU A 396 2.90 12.77 3.59
CA LEU A 396 4.34 12.61 3.34
C LEU A 396 5.17 13.17 4.51
N TYR A 397 4.71 14.30 5.04
CA TYR A 397 5.27 15.03 6.17
C TYR A 397 4.19 15.34 7.21
N SER A 398 4.62 15.62 8.44
CA SER A 398 3.71 15.90 9.55
C SER A 398 3.14 17.30 9.41
N LEU A 399 1.89 17.43 9.86
CA LEU A 399 1.20 18.71 9.91
C LEU A 399 1.26 19.23 11.35
N PRO A 400 1.53 20.54 11.56
CA PRO A 400 1.58 21.12 12.91
C PRO A 400 0.31 20.90 13.75
N ASN A 401 -0.85 20.73 13.10
CA ASN A 401 -2.15 20.53 13.75
C ASN A 401 -2.66 19.08 13.62
N ASP A 402 -1.80 18.13 13.30
CA ASP A 402 -2.15 16.71 13.31
C ASP A 402 -2.27 16.21 14.77
N TRP A 403 -3.41 15.63 15.09
CA TRP A 403 -3.69 15.11 16.44
C TRP A 403 -3.12 13.71 16.68
N LYS A 404 -2.51 13.08 15.67
CA LYS A 404 -1.79 11.80 15.74
C LYS A 404 -0.41 11.91 15.06
N PRO A 405 0.51 12.75 15.56
CA PRO A 405 1.79 13.03 14.89
C PRO A 405 2.70 11.79 14.79
N THR A 406 2.63 10.87 15.75
CA THR A 406 3.36 9.58 15.73
C THR A 406 2.75 8.54 14.79
N SER A 407 1.62 8.87 14.17
CA SER A 407 1.14 8.17 12.98
C SER A 407 1.73 8.76 11.69
N ASN A 408 2.25 10.01 11.65
CA ASN A 408 2.27 10.80 10.40
C ASN A 408 3.50 11.65 10.04
N ALA A 409 4.71 11.37 10.52
CA ALA A 409 5.97 12.05 10.12
C ALA A 409 6.67 12.94 11.17
N VAL A 410 8.01 13.00 11.06
CA VAL A 410 8.92 13.76 11.94
C VAL A 410 8.69 15.26 11.73
N SER A 411 8.80 16.05 12.81
CA SER A 411 8.82 17.52 12.76
C SER A 411 9.97 18.02 11.88
N LEU A 412 9.71 19.01 11.02
CA LEU A 412 10.75 19.66 10.19
C LEU A 412 11.72 20.57 10.99
N ARG A 413 11.73 20.50 12.32
CA ARG A 413 12.72 21.20 13.14
C ARG A 413 13.67 20.19 13.75
N GLY A 414 14.90 20.19 13.25
CA GLY A 414 16.03 19.73 14.04
C GLY A 414 16.11 20.59 15.29
N GLU A 415 16.05 19.96 16.44
CA GLU A 415 16.56 20.53 17.67
C GLU A 415 17.73 19.63 18.09
N ASN A 416 18.85 20.31 18.33
CA ASN A 416 20.17 19.77 18.66
C ASN A 416 20.15 18.91 19.92
#